data_AF-A0A7V9WSC6-F1
#
_entry.id   AF-A0A7V9WSC6-F1
#
_cell.length_a   1.000
_cell.length_b   1.000
_cell.length_c   1.000
_cell.angle_alpha   90.00
_cell.angle_beta   90.00
_cell.angle_gamma   90.00
#
_symmetry.space_group_name_H-M   'P 1'
#
loop_
_entity.id
_entity.type
_entity.pdbx_description
1 polymer ?
#
loop_
_entity_poly.entity_id
_entity_poly.type
_entity_poly.pdbx_seq_one_letter_code
_entity_poly.pdbx_strand_id
1 'polypeptide(L)'
;MFLDQFKKWKHINFKNNEILIENALDRFGNVKATKGGKRTLFNAPTELMELLKKWKALQREELKQFGIKQTNNQFVFTYNDRQNNINVVLHIDYLNYRMNSIKRRHPKLKHATPHKLRHTGATLAKQAGTSLEDISQALTHSDTLITKTYINTSNIVPMTVGEIAFRNLKND
;
A
#
# COMPACT_ATOMS: atom_id res chain seq x y z
N MET A 1 -1.74 -3.72 -5.76
CA MET A 1 -1.74 -4.63 -4.60
C MET A 1 -0.61 -4.32 -3.61
N PHE A 2 -0.54 -3.06 -3.18
CA PHE A 2 0.10 -2.61 -1.92
C PHE A 2 -0.89 -1.66 -1.23
N LEU A 3 -1.63 -0.87 -2.03
CA LEU A 3 -2.78 -0.10 -1.57
C LEU A 3 -3.93 -0.95 -0.98
N ASP A 4 -4.06 -2.24 -1.36
CA ASP A 4 -5.11 -3.14 -0.82
C ASP A 4 -4.79 -3.69 0.58
N GLN A 5 -3.63 -3.33 1.14
CA GLN A 5 -3.16 -3.84 2.44
C GLN A 5 -3.25 -2.78 3.56
N PHE A 6 -3.44 -1.49 3.21
CA PHE A 6 -3.66 -0.40 4.17
C PHE A 6 -5.13 -0.13 4.38
N LYS A 7 -5.69 -0.83 5.35
CA LYS A 7 -7.13 -0.77 5.54
C LYS A 7 -7.55 0.41 6.39
N LYS A 8 -7.02 0.54 7.61
CA LYS A 8 -7.55 1.45 8.63
C LYS A 8 -6.46 2.31 9.25
N TRP A 9 -6.82 3.51 9.70
CA TRP A 9 -5.88 4.44 10.33
C TRP A 9 -5.16 3.85 11.55
N LYS A 10 -5.77 2.92 12.28
CA LYS A 10 -5.14 2.21 13.41
C LYS A 10 -3.89 1.42 13.04
N HIS A 11 -3.68 1.09 11.76
CA HIS A 11 -2.50 0.34 11.31
C HIS A 11 -1.34 1.26 10.90
N ILE A 12 -1.50 2.59 10.98
CA ILE A 12 -0.46 3.56 10.63
C ILE A 12 0.01 4.25 11.91
N ASN A 13 1.26 4.01 12.28
CA ASN A 13 1.92 4.63 13.41
C ASN A 13 2.78 5.82 12.94
N PHE A 14 2.20 7.01 13.01
CA PHE A 14 2.86 8.26 12.61
C PHE A 14 4.00 8.71 13.53
N LYS A 15 4.12 8.14 14.74
CA LYS A 15 5.20 8.49 15.69
C LYS A 15 6.50 7.80 15.30
N ASN A 16 6.40 6.53 14.93
CA ASN A 16 7.55 5.69 14.58
C ASN A 16 7.76 5.56 13.06
N ASN A 17 6.88 6.17 12.26
CA ASN A 17 6.82 5.97 10.80
C ASN A 17 6.68 4.49 10.40
N GLU A 18 5.80 3.77 11.08
CA GLU A 18 5.56 2.35 10.82
C GLU A 18 4.17 2.11 10.27
N ILE A 19 4.03 1.13 9.39
CA ILE A 19 2.74 0.69 8.90
C ILE A 19 2.64 -0.83 9.00
N LEU A 20 1.55 -1.27 9.60
CA LEU A 20 1.28 -2.66 9.90
C LEU A 20 0.30 -3.27 8.87
N ILE A 21 0.67 -4.43 8.34
CA ILE A 21 -0.12 -5.21 7.40
C ILE A 21 -0.45 -6.55 8.06
N GLU A 22 -1.71 -6.77 8.39
CA GLU A 22 -2.18 -8.01 9.03
C GLU A 22 -3.31 -8.69 8.25
N ASN A 23 -4.02 -7.94 7.40
CA ASN A 23 -5.26 -8.40 6.76
C ASN A 23 -5.32 -7.95 5.30
N ALA A 24 -5.98 -8.73 4.44
CA ALA A 24 -6.31 -8.40 3.04
C ALA A 24 -7.84 -8.38 2.84
N LEU A 25 -8.38 -7.51 1.98
CA LEU A 25 -9.82 -7.57 1.69
C LEU A 25 -10.06 -8.63 0.63
N ASP A 26 -11.16 -9.37 0.74
CA ASP A 26 -11.64 -10.12 -0.41
C ASP A 26 -12.35 -9.20 -1.41
N ARG A 27 -12.72 -9.75 -2.57
CA ARG A 27 -13.44 -9.05 -3.64
C ARG A 27 -14.80 -8.48 -3.22
N PHE A 28 -15.31 -8.84 -2.04
CA PHE A 28 -16.58 -8.38 -1.51
C PHE A 28 -16.42 -7.36 -0.37
N GLY A 29 -15.18 -6.94 -0.08
CA GLY A 29 -14.90 -5.99 0.99
C GLY A 29 -14.86 -6.60 2.39
N ASN A 30 -14.89 -7.94 2.51
CA ASN A 30 -14.74 -8.59 3.80
C ASN A 30 -13.26 -8.70 4.17
N VAL A 31 -12.98 -8.55 5.47
CA VAL A 31 -11.62 -8.69 6.01
C VAL A 31 -11.26 -10.18 6.05
N LYS A 32 -10.28 -10.60 5.25
CA LYS A 32 -9.61 -11.90 5.38
C LYS A 32 -8.23 -11.72 5.99
N ALA A 33 -7.79 -12.70 6.76
CA ALA A 33 -6.37 -12.85 7.09
C ALA A 33 -5.57 -13.03 5.79
N THR A 34 -4.36 -12.50 5.72
CA THR A 34 -3.45 -12.76 4.59
C THR A 34 -3.20 -14.26 4.45
N LYS A 35 -2.95 -14.76 3.24
CA LYS A 35 -2.59 -16.17 3.00
C LYS A 35 -1.40 -16.55 3.93
N GLY A 36 -1.65 -17.37 4.95
CA GLY A 36 -0.68 -17.77 5.97
C GLY A 36 -0.60 -16.93 7.26
N GLY A 37 -1.50 -15.97 7.51
CA GLY A 37 -1.58 -15.23 8.79
C GLY A 37 -0.40 -14.30 9.11
N LYS A 38 0.49 -14.05 8.14
CA LYS A 38 1.73 -13.31 8.33
C LYS A 38 1.47 -11.83 8.57
N ARG A 39 1.92 -11.32 9.72
CA ARG A 39 1.98 -9.89 10.02
C ARG A 39 3.27 -9.31 9.46
N THR A 40 3.18 -8.21 8.73
CA THR A 40 4.34 -7.47 8.23
C THR A 40 4.29 -6.05 8.75
N LEU A 41 5.36 -5.62 9.40
CA LEU A 41 5.59 -4.23 9.75
C LEU A 41 6.61 -3.66 8.78
N PHE A 42 6.33 -2.52 8.16
CA PHE A 42 7.35 -1.80 7.40
C PHE A 42 7.54 -0.39 7.89
N ASN A 43 8.78 0.05 7.80
CA ASN A 43 9.16 1.43 8.05
C ASN A 43 8.88 2.22 6.78
N ALA A 44 7.96 3.16 6.88
CA ALA A 44 7.55 3.99 5.76
C ALA A 44 8.46 5.23 5.68
N PRO A 45 8.75 5.71 4.46
CA PRO A 45 9.46 6.96 4.25
C PRO A 45 8.70 8.14 4.86
N THR A 46 9.43 9.16 5.32
CA THR A 46 8.86 10.37 5.89
C THR A 46 7.92 11.06 4.90
N GLU A 47 8.27 11.09 3.61
CA GLU A 47 7.45 11.68 2.55
C GLU A 47 6.09 10.98 2.41
N LEU A 48 6.06 9.65 2.52
CA LEU A 48 4.82 8.90 2.51
C LEU A 48 3.99 9.21 3.76
N MET A 49 4.63 9.30 4.93
CA MET A 49 3.96 9.65 6.18
C MET A 49 3.37 11.05 6.16
N GLU A 50 4.05 12.02 5.55
CA GLU A 50 3.54 13.37 5.35
C GLU A 50 2.33 13.41 4.42
N LEU A 51 2.37 12.66 3.31
CA LEU A 51 1.23 12.51 2.41
C LEU A 51 0.03 11.89 3.15
N LEU A 52 0.26 10.86 3.96
CA LEU A 52 -0.78 10.22 4.76
C LEU A 52 -1.36 11.14 5.84
N LYS A 53 -0.54 12.00 6.47
CA LYS A 53 -1.01 13.01 7.43
C LYS A 53 -1.92 14.03 6.75
N LYS A 54 -1.49 14.57 5.61
CA LYS A 54 -2.29 15.50 4.79
C LYS A 54 -3.61 14.86 4.37
N TRP A 55 -3.56 13.62 3.88
CA TRP A 55 -4.75 12.86 3.50
C TRP A 55 -5.69 12.61 4.70
N LYS A 56 -5.15 12.22 5.87
CA LYS A 56 -5.96 12.02 7.09
C LYS A 56 -6.73 13.28 7.49
N ALA A 57 -6.08 14.45 7.41
CA ALA A 57 -6.72 15.72 7.69
C ALA A 57 -7.81 16.04 6.66
N LEU A 58 -7.55 15.87 5.36
CA LEU A 58 -8.52 16.09 4.29
C LEU A 58 -9.76 15.19 4.46
N GLN A 59 -9.55 13.88 4.66
CA GLN A 59 -10.65 12.94 4.86
C GLN A 59 -11.50 13.31 6.09
N ARG A 60 -10.90 13.85 7.15
CA ARG A 60 -11.65 14.31 8.33
C ARG A 60 -12.59 15.45 7.98
N GLU A 61 -12.14 16.43 7.19
CA GLU A 61 -12.98 17.55 6.77
C GLU A 61 -14.07 17.10 5.80
N GLU A 62 -13.78 16.18 4.88
CA GLU A 62 -14.77 15.58 3.98
C GLU A 62 -15.86 14.82 4.76
N LEU A 63 -15.46 13.97 5.72
CA LEU A 63 -16.41 13.20 6.54
C LEU A 63 -17.26 14.10 7.44
N LYS A 64 -16.69 15.18 7.96
CA LYS A 64 -17.39 16.14 8.81
C LYS A 64 -18.56 16.82 8.09
N GLN A 65 -18.46 17.04 6.77
CA GLN A 65 -19.56 17.59 5.96
C GLN A 65 -20.80 16.68 5.95
N PHE A 66 -20.60 15.38 6.17
CA PHE A 66 -21.66 14.38 6.26
C PHE A 66 -22.02 14.01 7.72
N GLY A 67 -21.52 14.76 8.71
CA GLY A 67 -21.72 14.45 10.13
C GLY A 67 -20.98 13.20 10.63
N ILE A 68 -20.04 12.66 9.84
CA ILE A 68 -19.29 11.45 10.18
C ILE A 68 -17.99 11.83 10.91
N LYS A 69 -17.78 11.27 12.10
CA LYS A 69 -16.53 11.43 12.85
C LYS A 69 -15.47 10.45 12.36
N GLN A 70 -14.31 10.95 11.92
CA GLN A 70 -13.17 10.10 11.61
C GLN A 70 -12.65 9.42 12.89
N THR A 71 -12.52 8.09 12.87
CA THR A 71 -12.01 7.27 13.98
C THR A 71 -10.75 6.50 13.58
N ASN A 72 -10.06 5.86 14.52
CA ASN A 72 -8.94 4.98 14.18
C ASN A 72 -9.37 3.72 13.40
N ASN A 73 -10.64 3.32 13.51
CA ASN A 73 -11.21 2.20 12.74
C ASN A 73 -11.68 2.61 11.33
N GLN A 74 -11.63 3.90 10.99
CA GLN A 74 -11.97 4.42 9.68
C GLN A 74 -10.99 3.89 8.63
N PHE A 75 -11.52 3.56 7.45
CA PHE A 75 -10.71 3.12 6.33
C PHE A 75 -9.87 4.27 5.76
N VAL A 76 -8.62 3.98 5.41
CA VAL A 76 -7.69 4.99 4.89
C VAL A 76 -8.17 5.50 3.53
N PHE A 77 -8.54 4.60 2.61
CA PHE A 77 -9.04 4.96 1.30
C PHE A 77 -10.52 4.57 1.17
N THR A 78 -11.36 5.58 0.95
CA THR A 78 -12.79 5.42 0.76
C THR A 78 -13.27 6.25 -0.42
N TYR A 79 -14.49 5.98 -0.88
CA TYR A 79 -15.15 6.74 -1.94
C TYR A 79 -16.65 6.82 -1.67
N ASN A 80 -17.31 7.76 -2.34
CA ASN A 80 -18.77 7.84 -2.37
C ASN A 80 -19.24 7.15 -3.65
N ASP A 81 -20.16 6.19 -3.53
CA ASP A 81 -20.66 5.46 -4.67
C ASP A 81 -21.82 6.19 -5.37
N ARG A 82 -22.32 5.60 -6.46
CA ARG A 82 -23.44 6.15 -7.23
C ARG A 82 -24.80 5.86 -6.60
N GLN A 83 -24.85 4.99 -5.59
CA GLN A 83 -26.05 4.69 -4.82
C GLN A 83 -26.19 5.60 -3.59
N ASN A 84 -25.43 6.70 -3.54
CA ASN A 84 -25.42 7.68 -2.45
C ASN A 84 -24.89 7.12 -1.12
N ASN A 85 -24.21 5.97 -1.14
CA ASN A 85 -23.47 5.52 0.04
C ASN A 85 -22.19 6.34 0.17
N ILE A 86 -21.97 6.88 1.35
CA ILE A 86 -20.82 7.71 1.68
C ILE A 86 -19.77 6.84 2.36
N ASN A 87 -18.49 7.16 2.14
CA ASN A 87 -17.39 6.56 2.89
C ASN A 87 -17.26 5.02 2.71
N VAL A 88 -17.56 4.55 1.50
CA VAL A 88 -17.48 3.14 1.12
C VAL A 88 -16.02 2.75 0.92
N VAL A 89 -15.66 1.53 1.30
CA VAL A 89 -14.31 0.99 1.12
C VAL A 89 -13.95 0.91 -0.36
N LEU A 90 -12.78 1.41 -0.71
CA LEU A 90 -12.27 1.35 -2.07
C LEU A 90 -12.17 -0.12 -2.56
N HIS A 91 -12.77 -0.42 -3.72
CA HIS A 91 -12.66 -1.75 -4.32
C HIS A 91 -11.23 -2.02 -4.82
N ILE A 92 -10.81 -3.29 -4.79
CA ILE A 92 -9.45 -3.72 -5.23
C ILE A 92 -9.12 -3.29 -6.66
N ASP A 93 -10.12 -3.27 -7.54
CA ASP A 93 -9.94 -2.86 -8.94
C ASP A 93 -9.93 -1.34 -9.15
N TYR A 94 -10.23 -0.54 -8.13
CA TYR A 94 -10.26 0.91 -8.28
C TYR A 94 -8.96 1.45 -8.88
N LEU A 95 -7.81 0.97 -8.37
CA LEU A 95 -6.53 1.41 -8.88
C LEU A 95 -6.30 0.95 -10.34
N ASN A 96 -6.74 -0.26 -10.70
CA ASN A 96 -6.71 -0.74 -12.08
C ASN A 96 -7.54 0.17 -13.00
N TYR A 97 -8.75 0.57 -12.58
CA TYR A 97 -9.59 1.51 -13.32
C TYR A 97 -8.94 2.89 -13.46
N ARG A 98 -8.31 3.41 -12.40
CA ARG A 98 -7.57 4.69 -12.46
C ARG A 98 -6.39 4.61 -13.43
N MET A 99 -5.64 3.51 -13.42
CA MET A 99 -4.54 3.27 -14.37
C MET A 99 -5.04 3.20 -15.81
N ASN A 100 -6.18 2.54 -16.06
CA ASN A 100 -6.81 2.50 -17.38
C ASN A 100 -7.28 3.89 -17.85
N SER A 101 -7.83 4.71 -16.94
CA SER A 101 -8.18 6.10 -17.24
C SER A 101 -6.95 6.94 -17.62
N ILE A 102 -5.83 6.77 -16.91
CA ILE A 102 -4.56 7.44 -17.25
C ILE A 102 -4.07 7.00 -18.63
N LYS A 103 -4.08 5.69 -18.92
CA LYS A 103 -3.71 5.15 -20.23
C LYS A 103 -4.52 5.79 -21.37
N ARG A 104 -5.84 5.92 -21.22
CA ARG A 104 -6.70 6.53 -22.24
C ARG A 104 -6.38 8.01 -22.47
N ARG A 105 -6.08 8.76 -21.41
CA ARG A 105 -5.74 10.19 -21.51
C ARG A 105 -4.31 10.45 -21.99
N HIS A 106 -3.42 9.48 -21.83
CA HIS A 106 -2.01 9.59 -22.19
C HIS A 106 -1.56 8.36 -22.98
N PRO A 107 -2.02 8.18 -24.24
CA PRO A 107 -1.75 6.99 -25.03
C PRO A 107 -0.27 6.77 -25.33
N LYS A 108 0.55 7.83 -25.25
CA LYS A 108 2.01 7.77 -25.37
C LYS A 108 2.72 7.04 -24.21
N LEU A 109 2.07 6.90 -23.06
CA LEU A 109 2.66 6.21 -21.92
C LEU A 109 2.53 4.69 -22.09
N LYS A 110 3.60 3.96 -21.78
CA LYS A 110 3.57 2.49 -21.76
C LYS A 110 2.51 2.01 -20.78
N HIS A 111 1.76 0.96 -21.17
CA HIS A 111 0.72 0.41 -20.33
C HIS A 111 1.29 -0.10 -18.99
N ALA A 112 0.93 0.60 -17.92
CA ALA A 112 1.28 0.26 -16.56
C ALA A 112 0.06 -0.27 -15.79
N THR A 113 0.31 -1.22 -14.91
CA THR A 113 -0.63 -1.71 -13.91
C THR A 113 0.04 -1.62 -12.54
N PRO A 114 -0.71 -1.66 -11.43
CA PRO A 114 -0.10 -1.65 -10.10
C PRO A 114 0.93 -2.78 -9.90
N HIS A 115 0.69 -3.94 -10.52
CA HIS A 115 1.62 -5.07 -10.47
C HIS A 115 2.89 -4.80 -11.29
N LYS A 116 2.76 -4.23 -12.49
CA LYS A 116 3.93 -3.84 -13.30
C LYS A 116 4.76 -2.78 -12.62
N LEU A 117 4.14 -1.76 -12.00
CA LEU A 117 4.86 -0.72 -11.25
C LEU A 117 5.65 -1.30 -10.08
N ARG A 118 5.09 -2.29 -9.38
CA ARG A 118 5.79 -3.02 -8.32
C ARG A 118 7.03 -3.76 -8.86
N HIS A 119 6.88 -4.48 -9.98
CA HIS A 119 8.02 -5.13 -10.65
C HIS A 119 9.07 -4.14 -11.10
N THR A 120 8.66 -3.00 -11.67
CA THR A 120 9.57 -1.92 -12.05
C THR A 120 10.34 -1.41 -10.84
N GLY A 121 9.71 -1.22 -9.68
CA GLY A 121 10.43 -0.88 -8.44
C GLY A 121 11.50 -1.91 -8.09
N ALA A 122 11.21 -3.21 -8.21
CA ALA A 122 12.17 -4.28 -7.94
C ALA A 122 13.34 -4.27 -8.93
N THR A 123 13.06 -4.07 -10.22
CA THR A 123 14.08 -3.94 -11.24
C THR A 123 14.98 -2.72 -10.98
N LEU A 124 14.41 -1.56 -10.64
CA LEU A 124 15.16 -0.35 -10.35
C LEU A 124 16.05 -0.53 -9.10
N ALA A 125 15.52 -1.14 -8.03
CA ALA A 125 16.32 -1.46 -6.85
C ALA A 125 17.48 -2.40 -7.18
N LYS A 126 17.26 -3.40 -8.05
CA LYS A 126 18.32 -4.31 -8.51
C LYS A 126 19.38 -3.58 -9.33
N GLN A 127 18.97 -2.68 -10.23
CA GLN A 127 19.87 -1.86 -11.03
C GLN A 127 20.71 -0.91 -10.16
N ALA A 128 20.14 -0.42 -9.06
CA ALA A 128 20.85 0.37 -8.06
C ALA A 128 21.77 -0.45 -7.13
N GLY A 129 22.02 -1.72 -7.45
CA GLY A 129 22.97 -2.58 -6.71
C GLY A 129 22.38 -3.29 -5.49
N THR A 130 21.06 -3.23 -5.27
CA THR A 130 20.44 -3.95 -4.14
C THR A 130 20.48 -5.47 -4.37
N SER A 131 20.78 -6.23 -3.31
CA SER A 131 20.81 -7.70 -3.35
C SER A 131 19.42 -8.29 -3.66
N LEU A 132 19.37 -9.51 -4.20
CA LEU A 132 18.08 -10.17 -4.47
C LEU A 132 17.38 -10.57 -3.17
N GLU A 133 18.17 -10.87 -2.14
CA GLU A 133 17.74 -11.20 -0.78
C GLU A 133 17.01 -10.03 -0.14
N ASP A 134 17.59 -8.82 -0.21
CA ASP A 134 17.00 -7.60 0.33
C ASP A 134 15.75 -7.18 -0.45
N ILE A 135 15.77 -7.32 -1.78
CA ILE A 135 14.59 -7.09 -2.63
C ILE A 135 13.47 -8.08 -2.28
N SER A 136 13.79 -9.35 -2.08
CA SER A 136 12.83 -10.39 -1.71
C SER A 136 12.19 -10.12 -0.35
N GLN A 137 13.01 -9.73 0.64
CA GLN A 137 12.54 -9.31 1.96
C GLN A 137 11.63 -8.08 1.87
N ALA A 138 12.03 -7.07 1.10
CA ALA A 138 11.30 -5.82 0.95
C ALA A 138 9.99 -5.95 0.12
N LEU A 139 9.89 -6.97 -0.73
CA LEU A 139 8.66 -7.31 -1.46
C LEU A 139 7.72 -8.23 -0.66
N THR A 140 8.10 -8.66 0.54
CA THR A 140 7.23 -9.49 1.41
C THR A 140 6.67 -10.73 0.71
N HIS A 141 7.47 -11.40 -0.12
CA HIS A 141 6.97 -12.53 -0.90
C HIS A 141 6.70 -13.78 -0.06
N SER A 142 5.48 -14.28 -0.23
CA SER A 142 4.94 -15.53 0.27
C SER A 142 5.43 -16.77 -0.48
N ASP A 143 6.14 -16.64 -1.61
CA ASP A 143 6.59 -17.79 -2.41
C ASP A 143 7.86 -17.45 -3.20
N THR A 144 9.00 -17.75 -2.60
CA THR A 144 10.17 -18.32 -3.27
C THR A 144 10.82 -19.21 -2.22
N LEU A 145 11.07 -20.48 -2.56
CA LEU A 145 11.70 -21.53 -1.75
C LEU A 145 12.92 -21.04 -0.95
N ILE A 146 12.67 -20.42 0.19
CA ILE A 146 13.61 -20.33 1.30
C ILE A 146 12.79 -20.67 2.52
N THR A 147 13.02 -21.89 2.99
CA THR A 147 12.48 -22.49 4.21
C THR A 147 12.73 -21.57 5.40
N LYS A 148 11.85 -20.60 5.64
CA LYS A 148 11.77 -19.90 6.92
C LYS A 148 10.84 -20.70 7.80
N THR A 149 11.47 -21.61 8.54
CA THR A 149 10.91 -22.35 9.67
C THR A 149 10.00 -21.45 10.49
N TYR A 150 8.83 -22.00 10.81
CA TYR A 150 7.80 -21.46 11.70
C TYR A 150 8.39 -20.67 12.87
N ILE A 151 8.35 -19.34 12.79
CA ILE A 151 8.43 -18.46 13.95
C ILE A 151 7.32 -17.43 13.79
N ASN A 152 6.45 -17.33 14.79
CA ASN A 152 5.29 -16.45 14.84
C ASN A 152 5.70 -15.00 15.14
N THR A 153 6.77 -14.51 14.50
CA THR A 153 7.30 -13.16 14.64
C THR A 153 6.95 -12.33 13.41
N SER A 154 6.61 -11.06 13.63
CA SER A 154 6.26 -10.15 12.53
C SER A 154 7.48 -9.95 11.63
N ASN A 155 7.31 -10.07 10.32
CA ASN A 155 8.37 -9.72 9.38
C ASN A 155 8.56 -8.21 9.40
N ILE A 156 9.75 -7.74 9.79
CA ILE A 156 10.11 -6.33 9.77
C ILE A 156 10.82 -6.05 8.44
N VAL A 157 10.26 -5.11 7.68
CA VAL A 157 10.84 -4.61 6.43
C VAL A 157 11.39 -3.20 6.69
N PRO A 158 12.72 -3.03 6.77
CA PRO A 158 13.32 -1.74 7.10
C PRO A 158 13.13 -0.69 6.00
N MET A 159 13.02 -1.11 4.73
CA MET A 159 12.76 -0.23 3.60
C MET A 159 12.01 -0.99 2.50
N THR A 160 11.02 -0.34 1.88
CA THR A 160 10.28 -0.96 0.76
C THR A 160 11.07 -0.85 -0.54
N VAL A 161 10.87 -1.80 -1.46
CA VAL A 161 11.50 -1.75 -2.78
C VAL A 161 11.17 -0.48 -3.57
N GLY A 162 9.94 0.04 -3.43
CA GLY A 162 9.55 1.30 -4.07
C GLY A 162 10.35 2.48 -3.55
N GLU A 163 10.68 2.49 -2.25
CA GLU A 163 11.51 3.53 -1.66
C GLU A 163 12.97 3.44 -2.12
N ILE A 164 13.54 2.23 -2.13
CA ILE A 164 14.90 2.00 -2.64
C ILE A 164 15.00 2.54 -4.07
N ALA A 165 14.04 2.19 -4.93
CA ALA A 165 14.00 2.69 -6.30
C ALA A 165 13.88 4.23 -6.33
N PHE A 166 12.96 4.82 -5.55
CA PHE A 166 12.73 6.26 -5.54
C PHE A 166 13.95 7.08 -5.11
N ARG A 167 14.71 6.61 -4.12
CA ARG A 167 15.94 7.30 -3.67
C ARG A 167 17.03 7.29 -4.73
N ASN A 168 17.16 6.19 -5.45
CA ASN A 168 18.17 6.06 -6.51
C ASN A 168 17.82 6.84 -7.78
N LEU A 169 16.53 7.13 -8.02
CA LEU A 169 16.09 7.99 -9.13
C LEU A 169 16.36 9.49 -8.90
N LYS A 170 16.61 9.93 -7.65
CA LYS A 170 16.86 11.34 -7.32
C LYS A 170 18.34 11.74 -7.38
N ASN A 171 19.22 10.77 -7.59
CA ASN A 171 20.67 10.98 -7.64
C ASN A 171 21.20 11.17 -9.08
N ASP A 172 20.30 11.22 -10.07
CA ASP A 172 20.54 11.63 -11.46
C ASP A 172 19.90 13.01 -11.72
#